data_AF-A0AAT9SN46-F1
#
_entry.id   AF-A0AAT9SN46-F1
#
_cell.length_a   1.000
_cell.length_b   1.000
_cell.length_c   1.000
_cell.angle_alpha   90.00
_cell.angle_beta   90.00
_cell.angle_gamma   90.00
#
_symmetry.space_group_name_H-M   'P 1'
#
loop_
_entity.id
_entity.type
_entity.pdbx_description
1 polymer ?
#
loop_
_entity_poly.entity_id
_entity_poly.type
_entity_poly.pdbx_seq_one_letter_code
_entity_poly.pdbx_strand_id
1 'polypeptide(L)'
;MKIGTQAPSLAIFHNLESPAPQAPIAARPEPAQATPEIPLDLAIRPRARGIHPFLAMTLGDKGCASSSGVSLEDDAHTQANLNDFSVASRDVNHNNICAGLSTEWLVMSSDGDAESRMDHLDYNGEGQSSGTQRHQVYNDALAAALSNDDEAPFFTASTAVIEDAGFSLRREPKTVRASGGSAQLGQAVANDVAQSGRKHLLSLRFANVQGHAIACSCEGSRFNLFDPNLGEFQSSRSAAPQMLKGLIDHYNSLNYDVACVNEFRVS
;
A
#
# COMPACT_ATOMS: atom_id res chain seq x y z
N MET A 1 -34.13 45.76 4.85
CA MET A 1 -33.74 47.15 5.17
C MET A 1 -33.05 47.14 6.53
N LYS A 2 -32.12 48.09 6.78
CA LYS A 2 -31.23 48.21 7.95
C LYS A 2 -30.03 47.24 7.99
N ILE A 3 -28.87 47.87 7.84
CA ILE A 3 -27.50 47.39 8.03
C ILE A 3 -27.10 47.76 9.47
N GLY A 4 -26.19 47.00 10.10
CA GLY A 4 -25.56 47.35 11.37
C GLY A 4 -24.06 47.06 11.33
N THR A 5 -23.24 48.11 11.40
CA THR A 5 -21.77 48.08 11.35
C THR A 5 -21.15 48.64 12.63
N GLN A 6 -19.81 48.49 12.77
CA GLN A 6 -18.93 48.96 13.87
C GLN A 6 -18.80 48.02 15.08
N ALA A 7 -17.67 47.93 15.79
CA ALA A 7 -16.24 48.15 15.51
C ALA A 7 -15.42 47.60 16.72
N PRO A 8 -14.13 47.22 16.58
CA PRO A 8 -13.34 46.71 17.70
C PRO A 8 -12.72 47.83 18.55
N SER A 9 -12.54 47.60 19.86
CA SER A 9 -11.89 48.54 20.79
C SER A 9 -10.47 48.08 21.15
N LEU A 10 -9.49 48.95 20.89
CA LEU A 10 -8.09 48.85 21.32
C LEU A 10 -7.89 49.59 22.64
N ALA A 11 -6.99 49.11 23.50
CA ALA A 11 -6.43 49.89 24.61
C ALA A 11 -4.96 49.48 24.84
N ILE A 12 -4.06 50.47 24.79
CA ILE A 12 -2.61 50.34 25.02
C ILE A 12 -2.21 51.40 26.06
N PHE A 13 -1.49 50.99 27.10
CA PHE A 13 -0.60 51.80 27.95
C PHE A 13 0.44 50.80 28.54
N HIS A 14 1.77 50.84 28.30
CA HIS A 14 2.78 51.87 28.62
C HIS A 14 2.71 52.36 30.08
N ASN A 15 3.78 52.53 30.86
CA ASN A 15 5.23 52.21 30.77
C ASN A 15 5.81 52.45 32.19
N LEU A 16 6.99 51.91 32.54
CA LEU A 16 8.14 52.62 33.18
C LEU A 16 9.12 51.70 33.93
N GLU A 17 10.35 52.19 34.06
CA GLU A 17 11.59 51.42 34.33
C GLU A 17 12.13 51.52 35.78
N SER A 18 12.96 50.53 36.12
CA SER A 18 14.24 50.53 36.85
C SER A 18 14.70 51.77 37.67
N PRO A 19 15.44 51.58 38.78
CA PRO A 19 16.91 51.47 38.66
C PRO A 19 17.63 50.51 39.65
N ALA A 20 18.88 50.14 39.31
CA ALA A 20 19.87 49.51 40.22
C ALA A 20 20.72 50.57 40.96
N PRO A 21 21.59 50.21 41.93
CA PRO A 21 23.02 50.13 41.57
C PRO A 21 23.98 49.20 42.39
N GLN A 22 25.07 48.78 41.70
CA GLN A 22 26.49 48.63 42.15
C GLN A 22 27.03 47.40 42.96
N ALA A 23 28.27 47.01 42.56
CA ALA A 23 29.23 46.05 43.17
C ALA A 23 30.39 46.85 43.86
N PRO A 24 31.64 46.37 44.20
CA PRO A 24 32.48 45.23 43.72
C PRO A 24 33.09 44.36 44.87
N ILE A 25 34.02 43.39 44.71
CA ILE A 25 35.50 43.48 44.48
C ILE A 25 36.05 42.06 44.15
N ALA A 26 37.20 42.00 43.45
CA ALA A 26 37.82 40.79 42.88
C ALA A 26 38.98 40.17 43.70
N ALA A 27 39.35 38.92 43.38
CA ALA A 27 40.73 38.41 43.46
C ALA A 27 40.95 37.18 42.55
N ARG A 28 42.09 37.11 41.86
CA ARG A 28 42.63 35.94 41.12
C ARG A 28 44.16 35.96 41.33
N PRO A 29 44.82 34.80 41.50
CA PRO A 29 45.75 34.38 40.44
C PRO A 29 45.83 32.85 40.20
N GLU A 30 46.48 32.52 39.07
CA GLU A 30 46.86 31.21 38.51
C GLU A 30 48.24 30.71 39.04
N PRO A 31 48.85 29.61 38.54
CA PRO A 31 48.32 28.37 37.94
C PRO A 31 48.97 27.06 38.51
N ALA A 32 48.50 25.88 38.10
CA ALA A 32 49.29 24.64 38.11
C ALA A 32 48.86 23.69 36.97
N GLN A 33 49.84 23.04 36.33
CA GLN A 33 49.68 22.23 35.11
C GLN A 33 49.41 20.75 35.41
N ALA A 34 48.58 20.09 34.59
CA ALA A 34 48.71 18.68 34.22
C ALA A 34 47.76 18.33 33.05
N THR A 35 48.26 18.37 31.81
CA THR A 35 47.61 17.76 30.64
C THR A 35 47.85 16.24 30.65
N PRO A 36 46.80 15.40 30.43
CA PRO A 36 47.01 14.06 29.91
C PRO A 36 47.19 14.15 28.39
N GLU A 37 48.40 13.86 27.90
CA GLU A 37 48.63 13.71 26.47
C GLU A 37 47.93 12.44 25.97
N ILE A 38 47.17 12.57 24.87
CA ILE A 38 46.68 11.43 24.09
C ILE A 38 47.58 11.37 22.85
N PRO A 39 48.34 10.28 22.61
CA PRO A 39 49.22 10.19 21.46
C PRO A 39 48.45 10.29 20.13
N LEU A 40 48.89 11.19 19.25
CA LEU A 40 48.53 11.20 17.84
C LEU A 40 49.51 10.35 17.04
N ASP A 41 49.03 9.79 15.92
CA ASP A 41 49.64 8.77 15.03
C ASP A 41 49.48 7.31 15.50
N LEU A 42 48.98 6.34 14.73
CA LEU A 42 48.52 6.27 13.32
C LEU A 42 47.19 5.45 13.31
N ALA A 43 46.26 5.54 12.35
CA ALA A 43 46.23 6.23 11.06
C ALA A 43 44.78 6.57 10.60
N ILE A 44 44.69 7.21 9.43
CA ILE A 44 43.56 7.34 8.48
C ILE A 44 42.38 6.38 8.73
N ARG A 45 41.27 6.89 9.28
CA ARG A 45 39.95 6.24 9.17
C ARG A 45 39.39 6.46 7.76
N PRO A 46 39.08 5.43 6.97
CA PRO A 46 38.10 5.60 5.91
C PRO A 46 36.76 5.93 6.56
N ARG A 47 36.20 7.11 6.27
CA ARG A 47 34.74 7.31 6.39
C ARG A 47 34.08 6.44 5.33
N ALA A 48 33.95 5.15 5.62
CA ALA A 48 33.08 4.29 4.87
C ALA A 48 31.65 4.79 5.08
N ARG A 49 31.15 5.57 4.12
CA ARG A 49 29.72 5.63 3.82
C ARG A 49 29.33 4.23 3.35
N GLY A 50 29.15 3.31 4.31
CA GLY A 50 28.55 2.03 4.05
C GLY A 50 27.12 2.30 3.62
N ILE A 51 26.80 2.00 2.36
CA ILE A 51 25.40 1.89 1.92
C ILE A 51 24.77 0.84 2.82
N HIS A 52 23.72 1.21 3.56
CA HIS A 52 23.01 0.26 4.41
C HIS A 52 22.58 -0.94 3.55
N PRO A 53 22.75 -2.20 3.98
CA PRO A 53 22.40 -3.36 3.17
C PRO A 53 20.90 -3.40 2.78
N PHE A 54 20.05 -2.61 3.45
CA PHE A 54 18.67 -2.35 3.05
C PHE A 54 18.51 -1.44 1.81
N LEU A 55 19.33 -0.39 1.67
CA LEU A 55 19.30 0.51 0.50
C LEU A 55 19.79 -0.19 -0.78
N ALA A 56 20.59 -1.24 -0.65
CA ALA A 56 21.00 -2.07 -1.78
C ALA A 56 19.85 -2.97 -2.33
N MET A 57 18.76 -3.18 -1.58
CA MET A 57 17.60 -3.93 -2.06
C MET A 57 16.59 -3.07 -2.83
N THR A 58 16.58 -1.75 -2.62
CA THR A 58 15.58 -0.83 -3.19
C THR A 58 15.84 -0.41 -4.65
N LEU A 59 16.96 -0.83 -5.25
CA LEU A 59 17.24 -0.74 -6.69
C LEU A 59 16.99 -2.08 -7.42
N GLY A 60 16.58 -3.12 -6.69
CA GLY A 60 16.23 -4.43 -7.23
C GLY A 60 14.74 -4.52 -7.54
N ASP A 61 14.42 -4.58 -8.82
CA ASP A 61 13.09 -4.66 -9.42
C ASP A 61 12.22 -5.81 -8.84
N LYS A 62 11.51 -5.53 -7.73
CA LYS A 62 10.61 -6.46 -7.01
C LYS A 62 9.34 -5.78 -6.48
N GLY A 63 8.81 -4.83 -7.24
CA GLY A 63 7.39 -4.47 -7.17
C GLY A 63 6.57 -5.50 -7.95
N CYS A 64 5.43 -5.93 -7.40
CA CYS A 64 4.47 -6.92 -7.93
C CYS A 64 5.05 -8.30 -8.36
N ALA A 65 4.31 -9.39 -8.08
CA ALA A 65 4.64 -10.67 -8.69
C ALA A 65 4.04 -10.73 -10.10
N SER A 66 4.86 -10.98 -11.12
CA SER A 66 4.40 -11.30 -12.48
C SER A 66 4.38 -12.82 -12.68
N SER A 67 3.35 -13.29 -13.38
CA SER A 67 3.09 -14.71 -13.65
C SER A 67 2.99 -14.98 -15.15
N SER A 68 4.11 -15.34 -15.78
CA SER A 68 4.08 -15.91 -17.13
C SER A 68 3.32 -17.25 -17.11
N GLY A 69 2.23 -17.33 -17.86
CA GLY A 69 1.28 -18.45 -17.79
C GLY A 69 1.89 -19.81 -18.14
N VAL A 70 1.44 -20.84 -17.42
CA VAL A 70 1.68 -22.25 -17.74
C VAL A 70 0.34 -22.96 -17.92
N SER A 71 0.22 -23.77 -18.98
CA SER A 71 -0.95 -24.61 -19.22
C SER A 71 -1.00 -25.73 -18.19
N LEU A 72 -2.10 -25.81 -17.42
CA LEU A 72 -2.36 -26.91 -16.49
C LEU A 72 -3.21 -27.98 -17.17
N GLU A 73 -2.77 -29.25 -17.07
CA GLU A 73 -3.57 -30.41 -17.46
C GLU A 73 -4.51 -30.85 -16.32
N ASP A 74 -5.61 -31.51 -16.71
CA ASP A 74 -6.76 -31.85 -15.88
C ASP A 74 -6.46 -32.91 -14.80
N ASP A 75 -7.00 -32.73 -13.59
CA ASP A 75 -7.19 -33.83 -12.64
C ASP A 75 -8.55 -33.69 -11.90
N ALA A 76 -9.43 -34.67 -12.10
CA ALA A 76 -10.88 -34.44 -12.03
C ALA A 76 -11.52 -34.79 -10.66
N HIS A 77 -11.57 -33.82 -9.75
CA HIS A 77 -12.33 -33.93 -8.48
C HIS A 77 -13.10 -32.66 -8.07
N THR A 78 -14.08 -32.22 -8.88
CA THR A 78 -15.08 -31.18 -8.50
C THR A 78 -14.50 -29.90 -7.88
N GLN A 79 -13.30 -29.53 -8.31
CA GLN A 79 -12.66 -28.27 -7.95
C GLN A 79 -13.10 -27.24 -8.98
N ALA A 80 -13.91 -26.26 -8.58
CA ALA A 80 -14.31 -25.16 -9.46
C ALA A 80 -13.04 -24.48 -9.99
N ASN A 81 -12.92 -24.41 -11.31
CA ASN A 81 -11.75 -23.82 -11.95
C ASN A 81 -11.85 -22.29 -11.80
N LEU A 82 -10.73 -21.61 -11.59
CA LEU A 82 -10.71 -20.14 -11.56
C LEU A 82 -11.27 -19.56 -12.88
N ASN A 83 -11.03 -20.27 -13.99
CA ASN A 83 -11.54 -19.91 -15.32
C ASN A 83 -13.08 -19.96 -15.41
N ASP A 84 -13.77 -20.76 -14.59
CA ASP A 84 -15.25 -20.82 -14.56
C ASP A 84 -15.87 -19.49 -14.10
N PHE A 85 -15.07 -18.63 -13.45
CA PHE A 85 -15.47 -17.31 -12.97
C PHE A 85 -14.96 -16.17 -13.86
N SER A 86 -14.14 -16.43 -14.88
CA SER A 86 -13.56 -15.37 -15.72
C SER A 86 -14.64 -14.71 -16.59
N VAL A 87 -14.67 -13.38 -16.60
CA VAL A 87 -15.62 -12.59 -17.42
C VAL A 87 -14.94 -11.64 -18.41
N ALA A 88 -13.65 -11.36 -18.21
CA ALA A 88 -12.77 -10.76 -19.21
C ALA A 88 -11.32 -11.08 -18.83
N SER A 89 -10.62 -11.90 -19.63
CA SER A 89 -9.23 -12.30 -19.33
C SER A 89 -8.22 -11.38 -20.00
N ARG A 90 -7.27 -10.84 -19.22
CA ARG A 90 -6.25 -9.90 -19.68
C ARG A 90 -5.11 -9.81 -18.66
N ASP A 91 -3.86 -10.05 -19.09
CA ASP A 91 -2.68 -9.63 -18.33
C ASP A 91 -2.36 -8.18 -18.70
N VAL A 92 -2.65 -7.25 -17.80
CA VAL A 92 -2.38 -5.81 -17.96
C VAL A 92 -1.19 -5.34 -17.11
N ASN A 93 -0.54 -6.26 -16.39
CA ASN A 93 0.44 -5.96 -15.34
C ASN A 93 1.89 -6.27 -15.72
N HIS A 94 2.22 -6.39 -17.00
CA HIS A 94 3.61 -6.54 -17.46
C HIS A 94 4.56 -5.44 -16.93
N ASN A 95 4.02 -4.25 -16.65
CA ASN A 95 4.76 -3.12 -16.07
C ASN A 95 4.88 -3.15 -14.53
N ASN A 96 4.39 -4.19 -13.85
CA ASN A 96 4.45 -4.37 -12.40
C ASN A 96 3.83 -3.22 -11.58
N ILE A 97 2.67 -2.71 -12.03
CA ILE A 97 1.95 -1.56 -11.44
C ILE A 97 0.63 -1.97 -10.74
N CYS A 98 0.57 -3.20 -10.25
CA CYS A 98 -0.63 -3.90 -9.75
C CYS A 98 -1.48 -3.09 -8.74
N ALA A 99 -0.86 -2.35 -7.82
CA ALA A 99 -1.61 -1.55 -6.84
C ALA A 99 -2.28 -0.32 -7.47
N GLY A 100 -1.68 0.26 -8.51
CA GLY A 100 -2.24 1.39 -9.23
C GLY A 100 -3.39 0.97 -10.14
N LEU A 101 -3.21 -0.13 -10.90
CA LEU A 101 -4.26 -0.70 -11.74
C LEU A 101 -5.45 -1.22 -10.93
N SER A 102 -5.21 -1.90 -9.81
CA SER A 102 -6.28 -2.33 -8.90
C SER A 102 -7.08 -1.15 -8.36
N THR A 103 -6.41 -0.02 -8.07
CA THR A 103 -7.07 1.20 -7.60
C THR A 103 -7.84 1.90 -8.72
N GLU A 104 -7.30 1.97 -9.93
CA GLU A 104 -8.01 2.49 -11.11
C GLU A 104 -9.27 1.66 -11.41
N TRP A 105 -9.16 0.32 -11.40
CA TRP A 105 -10.32 -0.55 -11.53
C TRP A 105 -11.36 -0.31 -10.43
N LEU A 106 -10.96 -0.05 -9.17
CA LEU A 106 -11.91 0.28 -8.10
C LEU A 106 -12.71 1.56 -8.37
N VAL A 107 -12.10 2.57 -8.99
CA VAL A 107 -12.79 3.81 -9.39
C VAL A 107 -13.89 3.49 -10.39
N MET A 108 -13.56 2.77 -11.47
CA MET A 108 -14.44 2.51 -12.62
C MET A 108 -15.14 1.14 -12.61
N SER A 109 -15.13 0.42 -11.47
CA SER A 109 -15.64 -0.96 -11.34
C SER A 109 -17.13 -1.15 -11.68
N SER A 110 -17.90 -0.05 -11.69
CA SER A 110 -19.33 0.00 -12.05
C SER A 110 -19.59 0.32 -13.52
N ASP A 111 -18.55 0.71 -14.26
CA ASP A 111 -18.68 1.37 -15.54
C ASP A 111 -18.54 0.34 -16.67
N GLY A 112 -19.45 0.37 -17.63
CA GLY A 112 -19.46 -0.56 -18.76
C GLY A 112 -19.59 -2.04 -18.37
N ASP A 113 -19.10 -2.90 -19.23
CA ASP A 113 -18.93 -4.34 -19.02
C ASP A 113 -17.45 -4.71 -18.75
N ALA A 114 -17.19 -5.97 -18.37
CA ALA A 114 -15.86 -6.40 -17.98
C ALA A 114 -14.82 -6.26 -19.11
N GLU A 115 -15.19 -6.51 -20.36
CA GLU A 115 -14.29 -6.35 -21.50
C GLU A 115 -13.93 -4.88 -21.71
N SER A 116 -14.91 -3.97 -21.66
CA SER A 116 -14.63 -2.53 -21.75
C SER A 116 -13.75 -2.01 -20.61
N ARG A 117 -13.81 -2.63 -19.41
CA ARG A 117 -12.89 -2.34 -18.31
C ARG A 117 -11.49 -2.89 -18.53
N MET A 118 -11.36 -4.08 -19.11
CA MET A 118 -10.04 -4.61 -19.47
C MET A 118 -9.42 -3.82 -20.62
N ASP A 119 -10.19 -3.39 -21.62
CA ASP A 119 -9.74 -2.51 -22.70
C ASP A 119 -9.27 -1.13 -22.19
N HIS A 120 -9.92 -0.58 -21.15
CA HIS A 120 -9.47 0.64 -20.48
C HIS A 120 -8.11 0.46 -19.78
N LEU A 121 -7.88 -0.70 -19.18
CA LEU A 121 -6.66 -1.02 -18.42
C LEU A 121 -5.54 -1.65 -19.27
N ASP A 122 -5.83 -2.04 -20.52
CA ASP A 122 -4.86 -2.63 -21.46
C ASP A 122 -3.74 -1.65 -21.83
N TYR A 123 -2.64 -2.14 -22.41
CA TYR A 123 -1.40 -1.36 -22.63
C TYR A 123 -1.56 -0.09 -23.48
N ASN A 124 -2.63 -0.01 -24.26
CA ASN A 124 -3.01 1.13 -25.09
C ASN A 124 -4.22 1.93 -24.55
N GLY A 125 -4.83 1.50 -23.44
CA GLY A 125 -5.95 2.16 -22.78
C GLY A 125 -5.52 3.32 -21.88
N GLU A 126 -6.43 4.27 -21.65
CA GLU A 126 -6.17 5.43 -20.79
C GLU A 126 -5.94 5.02 -19.32
N GLY A 127 -6.63 3.97 -18.86
CA GLY A 127 -6.51 3.38 -17.53
C GLY A 127 -5.14 2.81 -17.21
N GLN A 128 -4.35 2.38 -18.20
CA GLN A 128 -2.95 1.97 -17.98
C GLN A 128 -2.08 3.17 -17.58
N SER A 129 -2.34 4.35 -18.14
CA SER A 129 -1.66 5.59 -17.76
C SER A 129 -2.12 6.09 -16.39
N SER A 130 -3.42 6.05 -16.10
CA SER A 130 -3.96 6.35 -14.76
C SER A 130 -3.42 5.40 -13.69
N GLY A 131 -3.41 4.09 -13.98
CA GLY A 131 -2.84 3.06 -13.10
C GLY A 131 -1.35 3.27 -12.85
N THR A 132 -0.59 3.69 -13.86
CA THR A 132 0.83 4.05 -13.68
C THR A 132 0.99 5.23 -12.72
N GLN A 133 0.20 6.30 -12.87
CA GLN A 133 0.25 7.48 -11.98
C GLN A 133 -0.14 7.11 -10.54
N ARG A 134 -1.19 6.32 -10.35
CA ARG A 134 -1.57 5.78 -9.02
C ARG A 134 -0.48 4.90 -8.42
N HIS A 135 0.22 4.11 -9.23
CA HIS A 135 1.33 3.30 -8.74
C HIS A 135 2.57 4.13 -8.36
N GLN A 136 2.76 5.30 -8.97
CA GLN A 136 3.75 6.29 -8.50
C GLN A 136 3.39 6.82 -7.11
N VAL A 137 2.13 7.19 -6.87
CA VAL A 137 1.66 7.60 -5.52
C VAL A 137 1.90 6.51 -4.48
N TYR A 138 1.60 5.25 -4.81
CA TYR A 138 1.90 4.10 -3.95
C TYR A 138 3.41 3.98 -3.65
N ASN A 139 4.27 4.10 -4.67
CA ASN A 139 5.72 3.97 -4.52
C ASN A 139 6.35 5.14 -3.74
N ASP A 140 5.90 6.37 -3.96
CA ASP A 140 6.37 7.56 -3.23
C ASP A 140 5.99 7.46 -1.74
N ALA A 141 4.76 7.05 -1.44
CA ALA A 141 4.31 6.79 -0.07
C ALA A 141 5.07 5.64 0.60
N LEU A 142 5.36 4.55 -0.14
CA LEU A 142 6.16 3.43 0.35
C LEU A 142 7.61 3.86 0.65
N ALA A 143 8.23 4.62 -0.24
CA ALA A 143 9.59 5.13 -0.07
C ALA A 143 9.68 6.09 1.13
N ALA A 144 8.68 6.97 1.31
CA ALA A 144 8.59 7.85 2.46
C ALA A 144 8.39 7.07 3.77
N ALA A 145 7.49 6.09 3.81
CA ALA A 145 7.25 5.26 4.99
C ALA A 145 8.50 4.46 5.39
N LEU A 146 9.18 3.84 4.42
CA LEU A 146 10.45 3.14 4.65
C LEU A 146 11.57 4.08 5.13
N SER A 147 11.62 5.31 4.64
CA SER A 147 12.61 6.31 5.08
C SER A 147 12.32 6.88 6.48
N ASN A 148 11.12 6.68 7.02
CA ASN A 148 10.69 7.15 8.33
C ASN A 148 10.61 6.02 9.38
N ASP A 149 11.14 4.82 9.05
CA ASP A 149 11.07 3.61 9.89
C ASP A 149 9.63 3.25 10.34
N ASP A 150 8.65 3.43 9.45
CA ASP A 150 7.24 3.04 9.66
C ASP A 150 7.13 1.54 9.99
N GLU A 151 6.29 1.18 10.98
CA GLU A 151 6.06 -0.22 11.39
C GLU A 151 5.26 -1.03 10.35
N ALA A 152 4.45 -0.36 9.52
CA ALA A 152 3.57 -0.97 8.53
C ALA A 152 3.61 -0.21 7.17
N PRO A 153 4.79 -0.07 6.53
CA PRO A 153 4.99 0.85 5.40
C PRO A 153 4.14 0.47 4.16
N PHE A 154 3.84 -0.82 3.99
CA PHE A 154 2.93 -1.29 2.94
C PHE A 154 1.46 -0.95 3.21
N PHE A 155 1.04 -0.80 4.47
CA PHE A 155 -0.31 -0.34 4.80
C PHE A 155 -0.43 1.17 4.55
N THR A 156 0.59 1.95 4.94
CA THR A 156 0.71 3.37 4.63
C THR A 156 0.66 3.62 3.13
N ALA A 157 1.47 2.91 2.33
CA ALA A 157 1.46 3.00 0.87
C ALA A 157 0.12 2.60 0.23
N SER A 158 -0.48 1.50 0.68
CA SER A 158 -1.79 1.04 0.19
C SER A 158 -2.92 2.01 0.55
N THR A 159 -2.79 2.72 1.68
CA THR A 159 -3.75 3.75 2.12
C THR A 159 -3.60 5.03 1.29
N ALA A 160 -2.37 5.48 1.03
CA ALA A 160 -2.12 6.67 0.23
C ALA A 160 -2.72 6.57 -1.19
N VAL A 161 -2.57 5.42 -1.87
CA VAL A 161 -3.07 5.25 -3.25
C VAL A 161 -4.61 5.20 -3.33
N ILE A 162 -5.30 4.63 -2.33
CA ILE A 162 -6.77 4.65 -2.31
C ILE A 162 -7.31 6.04 -1.94
N GLU A 163 -6.62 6.80 -1.09
CA GLU A 163 -7.02 8.15 -0.69
C GLU A 163 -6.80 9.17 -1.82
N ASP A 164 -5.72 9.03 -2.60
CA ASP A 164 -5.52 9.74 -3.87
C ASP A 164 -6.65 9.47 -4.88
N ALA A 165 -7.14 8.22 -4.94
CA ALA A 165 -8.30 7.85 -5.75
C ALA A 165 -9.66 8.36 -5.20
N GLY A 166 -9.66 9.17 -4.14
CA GLY A 166 -10.86 9.75 -3.54
C GLY A 166 -11.67 8.81 -2.65
N PHE A 167 -11.17 7.60 -2.40
CA PHE A 167 -11.74 6.70 -1.40
C PHE A 167 -11.29 7.06 0.00
N SER A 168 -11.92 6.45 1.00
CA SER A 168 -11.45 6.55 2.38
C SER A 168 -11.59 5.20 3.11
N LEU A 169 -10.63 4.87 3.97
CA LEU A 169 -10.70 3.62 4.75
C LEU A 169 -11.96 3.59 5.62
N ARG A 170 -12.59 2.41 5.68
CA ARG A 170 -13.78 2.13 6.51
C ARG A 170 -13.47 1.34 7.76
N ARG A 171 -12.29 0.73 7.83
CA ARG A 171 -11.71 0.04 8.99
C ARG A 171 -10.19 0.07 8.88
N GLU A 172 -9.54 -0.19 10.00
CA GLU A 172 -8.14 -0.62 10.04
C GLU A 172 -7.91 -1.80 9.05
N PRO A 173 -6.80 -1.82 8.30
CA PRO A 173 -6.49 -2.94 7.41
C PRO A 173 -6.44 -4.27 8.17
N LYS A 174 -7.08 -5.31 7.61
CA LYS A 174 -7.20 -6.62 8.26
C LYS A 174 -6.29 -7.64 7.59
N THR A 175 -5.41 -8.30 8.35
CA THR A 175 -4.64 -9.45 7.84
C THR A 175 -5.34 -10.78 8.11
N VAL A 176 -5.61 -11.55 7.06
CA VAL A 176 -6.06 -12.94 7.13
C VAL A 176 -4.90 -13.86 6.76
N ARG A 177 -4.42 -14.67 7.70
CA ARG A 177 -3.29 -15.60 7.50
C ARG A 177 -3.77 -16.92 6.88
N ALA A 178 -2.90 -17.57 6.10
CA ALA A 178 -3.17 -18.85 5.44
C ALA A 178 -3.23 -20.09 6.37
N SER A 179 -3.57 -19.91 7.64
CA SER A 179 -3.75 -21.01 8.59
C SER A 179 -4.99 -21.82 8.21
N GLY A 180 -4.79 -23.03 7.69
CA GLY A 180 -5.85 -23.94 7.23
C GLY A 180 -5.94 -24.12 5.72
N GLY A 181 -4.99 -23.59 4.95
CA GLY A 181 -4.94 -23.77 3.49
C GLY A 181 -5.91 -22.87 2.70
N SER A 182 -5.89 -23.00 1.38
CA SER A 182 -6.57 -22.10 0.45
C SER A 182 -8.08 -22.03 0.64
N ALA A 183 -8.74 -23.14 0.96
CA ALA A 183 -10.17 -23.18 1.21
C ALA A 183 -10.58 -22.34 2.44
N GLN A 184 -9.85 -22.48 3.55
CA GLN A 184 -10.13 -21.71 4.77
C GLN A 184 -9.78 -20.23 4.59
N LEU A 185 -8.68 -19.91 3.90
CA LEU A 185 -8.30 -18.53 3.57
C LEU A 185 -9.34 -17.87 2.64
N GLY A 186 -9.73 -18.53 1.56
CA GLY A 186 -10.74 -18.04 0.61
C GLY A 186 -12.10 -17.81 1.29
N GLN A 187 -12.54 -18.73 2.15
CA GLN A 187 -13.77 -18.56 2.94
C GLN A 187 -13.68 -17.40 3.94
N ALA A 188 -12.54 -17.24 4.62
CA ALA A 188 -12.33 -16.16 5.57
C ALA A 188 -12.40 -14.80 4.88
N VAL A 189 -11.63 -14.58 3.79
CA VAL A 189 -11.66 -13.33 3.02
C VAL A 189 -13.05 -13.09 2.41
N ALA A 190 -13.71 -14.11 1.85
CA ALA A 190 -15.05 -13.98 1.29
C ALA A 190 -16.08 -13.43 2.28
N ASN A 191 -16.01 -13.84 3.56
CA ASN A 191 -16.92 -13.37 4.60
C ASN A 191 -16.85 -11.84 4.78
N ASP A 192 -15.66 -11.25 4.60
CA ASP A 192 -15.43 -9.81 4.73
C ASP A 192 -15.70 -9.05 3.42
N VAL A 193 -15.24 -9.56 2.27
CA VAL A 193 -15.28 -8.81 1.00
C VAL A 193 -16.58 -8.99 0.22
N ALA A 194 -17.20 -10.17 0.24
CA ALA A 194 -18.38 -10.51 -0.57
C ALA A 194 -19.69 -10.03 0.07
N GLN A 195 -19.70 -8.80 0.59
CA GLN A 195 -20.84 -8.16 1.25
C GLN A 195 -21.31 -6.96 0.43
N SER A 196 -22.60 -6.91 0.11
CA SER A 196 -23.18 -5.87 -0.76
C SER A 196 -22.80 -4.45 -0.31
N GLY A 197 -22.34 -3.64 -1.26
CA GLY A 197 -21.89 -2.26 -1.03
C GLY A 197 -20.48 -2.14 -0.46
N ARG A 198 -19.66 -3.20 -0.48
CA ARG A 198 -18.23 -3.12 -0.12
C ARG A 198 -17.35 -3.10 -1.36
N LYS A 199 -16.34 -2.23 -1.32
CA LYS A 199 -15.17 -2.23 -2.20
C LYS A 199 -13.93 -2.47 -1.34
N HIS A 200 -12.96 -3.21 -1.86
CA HIS A 200 -11.69 -3.46 -1.19
C HIS A 200 -10.53 -3.45 -2.18
N LEU A 201 -9.43 -2.79 -1.81
CA LEU A 201 -8.10 -3.15 -2.30
C LEU A 201 -7.60 -4.31 -1.43
N LEU A 202 -7.01 -5.33 -2.03
CA LEU A 202 -6.45 -6.49 -1.34
C LEU A 202 -4.96 -6.63 -1.70
N SER A 203 -4.13 -6.95 -0.71
CA SER A 203 -2.73 -7.30 -0.94
C SER A 203 -2.49 -8.77 -0.59
N LEU A 204 -2.22 -9.59 -1.61
CA LEU A 204 -1.66 -10.93 -1.44
C LEU A 204 -0.20 -10.77 -1.01
N ARG A 205 0.20 -11.41 0.10
CA ARG A 205 1.60 -11.45 0.54
C ARG A 205 2.12 -12.86 0.41
N PHE A 206 3.15 -13.03 -0.42
CA PHE A 206 3.75 -14.31 -0.67
C PHE A 206 4.86 -14.61 0.35
N ALA A 207 5.11 -15.89 0.62
CA ALA A 207 6.13 -16.34 1.56
C ALA A 207 7.56 -15.88 1.18
N ASN A 208 7.80 -15.59 -0.10
CA ASN A 208 9.04 -15.04 -0.63
C ASN A 208 9.20 -13.51 -0.40
N VAL A 209 8.43 -12.93 0.52
CA VAL A 209 8.25 -11.51 0.89
C VAL A 209 7.68 -10.58 -0.18
N GLN A 210 7.48 -11.01 -1.43
CA GLN A 210 6.81 -10.19 -2.44
C GLN A 210 5.34 -9.95 -2.08
N GLY A 211 4.76 -8.92 -2.69
CA GLY A 211 3.34 -8.64 -2.61
C GLY A 211 2.76 -8.49 -4.01
N HIS A 212 1.48 -8.84 -4.15
CA HIS A 212 0.66 -8.51 -5.31
C HIS A 212 -0.62 -7.82 -4.84
N ALA A 213 -1.13 -6.88 -5.62
CA ALA A 213 -2.33 -6.14 -5.30
C ALA A 213 -3.42 -6.46 -6.31
N ILE A 214 -4.61 -6.75 -5.79
CA ILE A 214 -5.83 -7.07 -6.54
C ILE A 214 -6.99 -6.25 -5.95
N ALA A 215 -8.09 -6.12 -6.67
CA ALA A 215 -9.26 -5.37 -6.22
C ALA A 215 -10.54 -6.21 -6.24
N CYS A 216 -11.54 -5.83 -5.44
CA CYS A 216 -12.87 -6.39 -5.56
C CYS A 216 -13.98 -5.39 -5.19
N SER A 217 -15.16 -5.58 -5.80
CA SER A 217 -16.38 -4.80 -5.59
C SER A 217 -17.57 -5.74 -5.48
N CYS A 218 -18.45 -5.51 -4.50
CA CYS A 218 -19.64 -6.32 -4.29
C CYS A 218 -20.93 -5.50 -4.46
N GLU A 219 -21.64 -5.73 -5.56
CA GLU A 219 -22.84 -4.99 -5.96
C GLU A 219 -24.08 -5.90 -5.85
N GLY A 220 -24.85 -5.74 -4.78
CA GLY A 220 -26.05 -6.54 -4.54
C GLY A 220 -25.70 -8.03 -4.32
N SER A 221 -25.97 -8.87 -5.32
CA SER A 221 -25.63 -10.30 -5.33
C SER A 221 -24.33 -10.62 -6.08
N ARG A 222 -23.80 -9.67 -6.86
CA ARG A 222 -22.67 -9.82 -7.78
C ARG A 222 -21.37 -9.46 -7.06
N PHE A 223 -20.41 -10.36 -7.07
CA PHE A 223 -19.07 -10.14 -6.53
C PHE A 223 -18.07 -10.17 -7.68
N ASN A 224 -17.48 -9.01 -7.98
CA ASN A 224 -16.45 -8.84 -8.99
C ASN A 224 -15.08 -8.79 -8.31
N LEU A 225 -14.10 -9.47 -8.89
CA LEU A 225 -12.70 -9.44 -8.48
C LEU A 225 -11.84 -9.16 -9.71
N PHE A 226 -10.91 -8.23 -9.60
CA PHE A 226 -9.93 -7.93 -10.63
C PHE A 226 -8.53 -8.23 -10.14
N ASP A 227 -7.82 -9.08 -10.87
CA ASP A 227 -6.40 -9.35 -10.70
C ASP A 227 -5.65 -8.80 -11.92
N PRO A 228 -4.75 -7.81 -11.76
CA PRO A 228 -4.00 -7.23 -12.87
C PRO A 228 -3.20 -8.23 -13.75
N ASN A 229 -2.84 -9.40 -13.22
CA ASN A 229 -2.12 -10.44 -13.98
C ASN A 229 -3.05 -11.34 -14.84
N LEU A 230 -4.36 -11.33 -14.58
CA LEU A 230 -5.29 -12.36 -15.10
C LEU A 230 -6.57 -11.79 -15.73
N GLY A 231 -7.03 -10.63 -15.26
CA GLY A 231 -8.23 -9.93 -15.71
C GLY A 231 -9.34 -9.88 -14.66
N GLU A 232 -10.59 -9.78 -15.10
CA GLU A 232 -11.76 -9.69 -14.24
C GLU A 232 -12.51 -11.03 -14.12
N PHE A 233 -12.89 -11.35 -12.88
CA PHE A 233 -13.66 -12.51 -12.48
C PHE A 233 -14.96 -12.07 -11.79
N GLN A 234 -16.00 -12.88 -11.94
CA GLN A 234 -17.32 -12.63 -11.36
C GLN A 234 -17.92 -13.90 -10.75
N SER A 235 -18.55 -13.74 -9.59
CA SER A 235 -19.30 -14.80 -8.93
C SER A 235 -20.55 -14.24 -8.24
N SER A 236 -21.44 -15.14 -7.80
CA SER A 236 -22.40 -14.78 -6.76
C SER A 236 -21.67 -14.66 -5.41
N ARG A 237 -22.20 -13.86 -4.47
CA ARG A 237 -21.68 -13.81 -3.08
C ARG A 237 -21.52 -15.19 -2.43
N SER A 238 -22.36 -16.16 -2.78
CA SER A 238 -22.30 -17.54 -2.28
C SER A 238 -21.19 -18.39 -2.91
N ALA A 239 -20.69 -18.02 -4.10
CA ALA A 239 -19.59 -18.70 -4.80
C ALA A 239 -18.24 -17.97 -4.68
N ALA A 240 -18.23 -16.76 -4.09
CA ALA A 240 -17.01 -16.00 -3.79
C ALA A 240 -15.94 -16.80 -3.00
N PRO A 241 -16.25 -17.67 -2.02
CA PRO A 241 -15.25 -18.51 -1.36
C PRO A 241 -14.50 -19.43 -2.32
N GLN A 242 -15.20 -20.02 -3.29
CA GLN A 242 -14.62 -20.91 -4.29
C GLN A 242 -13.74 -20.14 -5.29
N MET A 243 -14.21 -18.98 -5.75
CA MET A 243 -13.43 -18.10 -6.64
C MET A 243 -12.13 -17.62 -5.98
N LEU A 244 -12.20 -17.16 -4.73
CA LEU A 244 -11.02 -16.75 -3.95
C LEU A 244 -10.09 -17.94 -3.66
N LYS A 245 -10.61 -19.13 -3.36
CA LYS A 245 -9.81 -20.36 -3.24
C LYS A 245 -9.06 -20.65 -4.55
N GLY A 246 -9.74 -20.59 -5.69
CA GLY A 246 -9.14 -20.83 -7.01
C GLY A 246 -8.00 -19.86 -7.33
N LEU A 247 -8.15 -18.59 -6.96
CA LEU A 247 -7.10 -17.58 -7.10
C LEU A 247 -5.88 -17.87 -6.21
N ILE A 248 -6.10 -18.28 -4.96
CA ILE A 248 -5.03 -18.68 -4.04
C ILE A 248 -4.31 -19.94 -4.55
N ASP A 249 -5.06 -20.95 -5.00
CA ASP A 249 -4.50 -22.17 -5.58
C ASP A 249 -3.66 -21.88 -6.84
N HIS A 250 -4.12 -20.96 -7.69
CA HIS A 250 -3.39 -20.51 -8.88
C HIS A 250 -2.01 -19.96 -8.51
N TYR A 251 -1.91 -18.96 -7.62
CA TYR A 251 -0.61 -18.43 -7.20
C TYR A 251 0.27 -19.48 -6.51
N ASN A 252 -0.32 -20.33 -5.66
CA ASN A 252 0.40 -21.42 -5.01
C ASN A 252 1.00 -22.42 -6.04
N SER A 253 0.27 -22.76 -7.12
CA SER A 253 0.77 -23.63 -8.19
C SER A 253 1.94 -23.04 -8.98
N LEU A 254 2.06 -21.71 -9.00
CA LEU A 254 3.16 -20.97 -9.60
C LEU A 254 4.35 -20.77 -8.65
N ASN A 255 4.34 -21.41 -7.48
CA ASN A 255 5.30 -21.26 -6.38
C ASN A 255 5.26 -19.88 -5.69
N TYR A 256 4.18 -19.12 -5.85
CA TYR A 256 3.89 -17.91 -5.09
C TYR A 256 2.97 -18.26 -3.91
N ASP A 257 3.52 -18.95 -2.90
CA ASP A 257 2.77 -19.38 -1.70
C ASP A 257 2.17 -18.18 -0.95
N VAL A 258 0.84 -18.04 -0.94
CA VAL A 258 0.11 -16.94 -0.31
C VAL A 258 0.10 -17.11 1.21
N ALA A 259 1.04 -16.47 1.91
CA ALA A 259 1.15 -16.52 3.37
C ALA A 259 0.04 -15.76 4.10
N CYS A 260 -0.42 -14.63 3.55
CA CYS A 260 -1.61 -13.91 4.02
C CYS A 260 -2.21 -13.01 2.95
N VAL A 261 -3.45 -12.57 3.21
CA VAL A 261 -4.13 -11.49 2.47
C VAL A 261 -4.36 -10.32 3.43
N ASN A 262 -4.05 -9.10 3.00
CA ASN A 262 -4.42 -7.88 3.72
C ASN A 262 -5.61 -7.21 3.02
N GLU A 263 -6.62 -6.82 3.80
CA GLU A 263 -7.87 -6.24 3.31
C GLU A 263 -7.94 -4.74 3.65
N PHE A 264 -7.99 -3.89 2.63
CA PHE A 264 -8.19 -2.44 2.75
C PHE A 264 -9.63 -2.12 2.34
N ARG A 265 -10.55 -2.07 3.32
CA ARG A 265 -11.97 -1.79 3.05
C ARG A 265 -12.19 -0.31 2.78
N VAL A 266 -12.77 0.02 1.63
CA VAL A 266 -12.96 1.40 1.16
C VAL A 266 -14.41 1.76 0.85
N SER A 267 -14.67 3.07 0.80
CA SER A 267 -15.88 3.69 0.23
C SER A 267 -15.60 5.14 -0.15
#